data_AF-A0A242JYV4-F1
#
_entry.id   AF-A0A242JYV4-F1
#
_cell.length_a   1.000
_cell.length_b   1.000
_cell.length_c   1.000
_cell.angle_alpha   90.00
_cell.angle_beta   90.00
_cell.angle_gamma   90.00
#
_symmetry.space_group_name_H-M   'P 1'
#
loop_
_entity.id
_entity.type
_entity.pdbx_description
1 polymer ?
#
loop_
_entity_poly.entity_id
_entity_poly.type
_entity_poly.pdbx_seq_one_letter_code
_entity_poly.pdbx_strand_id
1 'polypeptide(L)'
;MQALLENYRLTIDTNLRIEKFYQAKIIKEMFLSEVDSLVKEGKGAYDYTVGSVMYEKENQIIKLIITVKPFQFEFTEKTNNVTESDTE
;
A
#
# COMPACT_ATOMS: atom_id res chain seq x y z
N MET A 1 17.59 -23.63 -25.68
CA MET A 1 16.65 -24.22 -24.69
C MET A 1 16.68 -23.47 -23.34
N GLN A 2 17.84 -22.99 -22.85
CA GLN A 2 17.95 -22.18 -21.62
C GLN A 2 17.22 -20.81 -21.70
N ALA A 3 17.38 -20.07 -22.81
CA ALA A 3 16.72 -18.77 -22.97
C ALA A 3 15.18 -18.82 -22.91
N LEU A 4 14.56 -19.93 -23.35
CA LEU A 4 13.10 -20.10 -23.26
C LEU A 4 12.64 -20.30 -21.80
N LEU A 5 13.40 -21.07 -21.03
CA LEU A 5 13.14 -21.31 -19.61
C LEU A 5 13.34 -20.04 -18.77
N GLU A 6 14.37 -19.25 -19.08
CA GLU A 6 14.62 -17.96 -18.43
C GLU A 6 13.51 -16.95 -18.72
N ASN A 7 13.09 -16.83 -19.99
CA ASN A 7 11.96 -15.97 -20.36
C ASN A 7 10.68 -16.39 -19.63
N TYR A 8 10.40 -17.69 -19.55
CA TYR A 8 9.24 -18.21 -18.83
C TYR A 8 9.28 -17.86 -17.33
N ARG A 9 10.44 -18.00 -16.67
CA ARG A 9 10.63 -17.62 -15.27
C ARG A 9 10.45 -16.12 -15.06
N LEU A 10 11.00 -15.29 -15.95
CA LEU A 10 10.84 -13.83 -15.90
C LEU A 10 9.38 -13.42 -16.04
N THR A 11 8.64 -14.05 -16.96
CA THR A 11 7.20 -13.79 -17.12
C THR A 11 6.41 -14.18 -15.87
N ILE A 12 6.69 -15.34 -15.27
CA ILE A 12 6.02 -15.76 -14.02
C ILE A 12 6.30 -14.78 -12.88
N ASP A 13 7.56 -14.41 -12.67
CA ASP A 13 7.95 -13.49 -11.60
C ASP A 13 7.32 -12.11 -11.79
N THR A 14 7.29 -11.63 -13.04
CA THR A 14 6.62 -10.37 -13.41
C THR A 14 5.12 -10.44 -13.12
N ASN A 15 4.44 -11.50 -13.55
CA ASN A 15 3.00 -11.66 -13.32
C ASN A 15 2.68 -11.72 -11.83
N LEU A 16 3.47 -12.47 -11.05
CA LEU A 16 3.31 -12.54 -9.61
C LEU A 16 3.51 -11.16 -8.96
N ARG A 17 4.55 -10.43 -9.36
CA ARG A 17 4.82 -9.08 -8.83
C ARG A 17 3.69 -8.10 -9.18
N ILE A 18 3.14 -8.17 -10.38
CA ILE A 18 1.98 -7.37 -10.80
C ILE A 18 0.76 -7.69 -9.94
N GLU A 19 0.44 -8.98 -9.76
CA GLU A 19 -0.67 -9.41 -8.90
C GLU A 19 -0.50 -8.85 -7.48
N LYS A 20 0.69 -9.01 -6.88
CA LYS A 20 0.96 -8.55 -5.52
C LYS A 20 0.95 -7.03 -5.41
N PHE A 21 1.38 -6.32 -6.44
CA PHE A 21 1.30 -4.87 -6.49
C PHE A 21 -0.16 -4.39 -6.49
N TYR A 22 -1.07 -5.02 -7.24
CA TYR A 22 -2.48 -4.67 -7.19
C TYR A 22 -3.12 -4.98 -5.83
N GLN A 23 -2.77 -6.10 -5.21
CA GLN A 23 -3.19 -6.40 -3.83
C GLN A 23 -2.72 -5.31 -2.86
N ALA A 24 -1.47 -4.86 -2.97
CA ALA A 24 -0.93 -3.78 -2.16
C ALA A 24 -1.66 -2.44 -2.41
N LYS A 25 -2.01 -2.12 -3.65
CA LYS A 25 -2.82 -0.92 -3.96
C LYS A 25 -4.21 -0.99 -3.32
N ILE A 26 -4.86 -2.16 -3.32
CA ILE A 26 -6.17 -2.32 -2.68
C ILE A 26 -6.05 -2.10 -1.16
N ILE A 27 -5.06 -2.72 -0.50
CA ILE A 27 -4.78 -2.47 0.92
C ILE A 27 -4.56 -0.99 1.19
N LYS A 28 -3.79 -0.31 0.32
CA LYS A 28 -3.52 1.13 0.43
C LYS A 28 -4.83 1.93 0.45
N GLU A 29 -5.71 1.72 -0.53
CA GLU A 29 -6.99 2.44 -0.60
C GLU A 29 -7.91 2.11 0.57
N MET A 30 -7.97 0.85 1.00
CA MET A 30 -8.74 0.45 2.19
C MET A 30 -8.22 1.16 3.45
N PHE A 31 -6.91 1.14 3.68
CA PHE A 31 -6.29 1.83 4.81
C PHE A 31 -6.55 3.34 4.78
N LEU A 32 -6.38 3.98 3.62
CA LEU A 32 -6.63 5.41 3.46
C LEU A 32 -8.10 5.78 3.68
N SER A 33 -9.05 4.90 3.34
CA SER A 33 -10.47 5.15 3.59
C SER A 33 -10.85 5.17 5.07
N GLU A 34 -10.05 4.52 5.92
CA GLU A 34 -10.27 4.40 7.36
C GLU A 34 -9.26 5.22 8.18
N VAL A 35 -8.32 5.91 7.52
CA VAL A 35 -7.12 6.48 8.12
C VAL A 35 -7.44 7.45 9.26
N ASP A 36 -8.48 8.26 9.13
CA ASP A 36 -8.85 9.26 10.14
C ASP A 36 -9.43 8.62 11.42
N SER A 37 -9.96 7.40 11.31
CA SER A 37 -10.50 6.64 12.46
C SER A 37 -9.46 5.71 13.10
N LEU A 38 -8.54 5.19 12.28
CA LEU A 38 -7.52 4.23 12.67
C LEU A 38 -6.29 4.93 13.26
N VAL A 39 -5.84 6.01 12.64
CA VAL A 39 -4.56 6.66 12.97
C VAL A 39 -4.73 7.64 14.13
N LYS A 40 -4.65 7.10 15.35
CA LYS A 40 -4.60 7.90 16.59
C LYS A 40 -3.19 8.36 16.97
N GLU A 41 -2.19 7.64 16.46
CA GLU A 41 -0.77 7.87 16.71
C GLU A 41 -0.03 8.09 15.39
N GLY A 42 1.08 8.83 15.40
CA GLY A 42 1.84 9.17 14.19
C GLY A 42 2.45 7.97 13.45
N LYS A 43 2.40 6.75 13.98
CA LYS A 43 2.85 5.52 13.31
C LYS A 43 2.10 4.31 13.85
N GLY A 44 2.09 3.23 13.08
CA GLY A 44 1.47 1.97 13.50
C GLY A 44 1.45 0.93 12.41
N ALA A 45 0.70 -0.16 12.64
CA ALA A 45 0.52 -1.22 11.67
C ALA A 45 -0.88 -1.83 11.74
N TYR A 46 -1.38 -2.29 10.59
CA TYR A 46 -2.65 -3.01 10.46
C TYR A 46 -2.48 -4.25 9.59
N ASP A 47 -3.14 -5.32 9.99
CA ASP A 47 -3.19 -6.58 9.25
C ASP A 47 -4.48 -6.69 8.44
N TYR A 48 -4.32 -7.15 7.21
CA TYR A 48 -5.40 -7.50 6.28
C TYR A 48 -5.29 -8.99 5.92
N THR A 49 -6.36 -9.56 5.36
CA THR A 49 -6.40 -10.98 5.00
C THR A 49 -5.24 -11.43 4.09
N VAL A 50 -4.75 -10.54 3.22
CA VAL A 50 -3.73 -10.87 2.20
C VAL A 50 -2.38 -10.17 2.40
N GLY A 51 -2.23 -9.39 3.46
CA GLY A 51 -1.01 -8.61 3.69
C GLY A 51 -1.14 -7.68 4.89
N SER A 52 -0.14 -6.86 5.13
CA SER A 52 -0.15 -5.88 6.22
C SER A 52 0.33 -4.52 5.73
N VAL A 53 -0.05 -3.47 6.44
CA VAL A 53 0.45 -2.11 6.23
C VAL A 53 1.13 -1.64 7.50
N MET A 54 2.34 -1.10 7.38
CA MET A 54 2.94 -0.23 8.38
C MET A 54 2.83 1.20 7.86
N TYR A 55 2.52 2.14 8.74
CA TYR A 55 2.37 3.54 8.37
C TYR A 55 3.15 4.47 9.29
N GLU A 56 3.52 5.61 8.74
CA GLU A 56 4.06 6.76 9.45
C GLU A 56 3.41 8.02 8.87
N LYS A 57 2.70 8.78 9.71
CA LYS A 57 2.02 10.03 9.39
C LYS A 57 2.78 11.18 10.04
N GLU A 58 3.32 12.05 9.19
CA GLU A 58 3.97 13.28 9.61
C GLU A 58 3.32 14.45 8.86
N ASN A 59 2.72 15.39 9.60
CA ASN A 59 1.97 16.52 9.04
C ASN A 59 0.86 16.05 8.08
N GLN A 60 0.92 16.46 6.82
CA GLN A 60 -0.03 16.14 5.75
C GLN A 60 0.48 15.02 4.83
N ILE A 61 1.48 14.26 5.25
CA ILE A 61 2.06 13.17 4.47
C ILE A 61 1.92 11.89 5.27
N ILE A 62 1.48 10.83 4.58
CA ILE A 62 1.49 9.49 5.11
C ILE A 62 2.36 8.59 4.23
N LYS A 63 3.34 7.94 4.87
CA LYS A 63 4.18 6.92 4.26
C LYS A 63 3.61 5.56 4.63
N LEU A 64 3.48 4.69 3.64
CA LEU A 64 2.92 3.36 3.80
C LEU A 64 3.92 2.33 3.28
N ILE A 65 4.17 1.32 4.10
CA ILE A 65 4.93 0.14 3.73
C ILE A 65 3.96 -1.04 3.77
N ILE A 66 3.58 -1.54 2.58
CA ILE A 66 2.62 -2.63 2.44
C ILE A 66 3.34 -3.91 2.09
N THR A 67 3.18 -4.92 2.92
CA THR A 67 3.77 -6.25 2.73
C THR A 67 2.72 -7.20 2.21
N VAL A 68 2.92 -7.69 0.97
CA VAL A 68 2.16 -8.78 0.37
C VAL A 68 3.17 -9.81 -0.07
N LYS A 69 3.37 -10.85 0.76
CA LYS A 69 4.47 -11.80 0.58
C LYS A 69 4.50 -12.37 -0.85
N PRO A 70 5.70 -12.49 -1.46
CA PRO A 70 7.02 -12.21 -0.88
C PRO A 70 7.47 -10.74 -0.99
N PHE A 71 6.64 -9.85 -1.52
CA PHE A 71 7.03 -8.48 -1.86
C PHE A 71 6.61 -7.48 -0.79
N GLN A 72 7.33 -6.36 -0.82
CA GLN A 72 7.02 -5.15 -0.06
C GLN A 72 6.93 -3.99 -1.05
N PHE A 73 5.95 -3.13 -0.86
CA PHE A 73 5.69 -1.96 -1.69
C PHE A 73 5.57 -0.72 -0.83
N GLU A 74 6.20 0.36 -1.27
CA GLU A 74 6.20 1.64 -0.57
C GLU A 74 5.31 2.63 -1.31
N PHE A 75 4.48 3.35 -0.56
CA PHE A 75 3.62 4.41 -1.06
C PHE A 75 3.79 5.66 -0.20
N THR A 76 3.60 6.82 -0.81
CA THR A 76 3.58 8.10 -0.11
C THR A 76 2.42 8.91 -0.64
N GLU A 77 1.54 9.33 0.26
CA GLU A 77 0.30 10.01 -0.08
C GLU A 77 0.17 11.30 0.72
N LYS A 78 -0.51 12.29 0.12
CA LYS A 78 -0.89 13.50 0.84
C LYS A 78 -2.23 13.27 1.51
N THR A 79 -2.33 13.53 2.81
CA THR A 79 -3.61 13.50 3.53
C THR A 79 -4.26 14.87 3.38
N ASN A 80 -5.36 14.95 2.62
CA ASN A 80 -6.17 16.16 2.57
C ASN A 80 -6.99 16.22 3.86
N ASN A 81 -6.66 17.13 4.77
CA ASN A 81 -7.65 17.55 5.74
C ASN A 81 -8.71 18.31 4.94
N VAL A 82 -9.84 17.67 4.64
CA VAL A 82 -11.04 18.42 4.27
C VAL A 82 -11.45 19.14 5.56
N THR A 83 -10.95 20.36 5.77
CA THR A 83 -11.64 21.29 6.65
C THR A 83 -13.00 21.54 6.01
N GLU A 84 -14.05 21.09 6.69
CA GLU A 84 -15.39 21.64 6.53
C GLU A 84 -15.30 23.16 6.69
N SER A 85 -15.17 23.88 5.57
CA SER A 85 -15.32 25.34 5.56
C SER A 85 -15.61 25.81 4.15
N ASP A 86 -16.74 25.38 3.60
CA ASP A 86 -17.49 26.20 2.64
C ASP A 86 -18.94 26.21 3.14
N THR A 87 -19.17 26.95 4.21
CA THR A 87 -20.47 27.56 4.47
C THR A 87 -20.33 29.01 4.05
N GLU A 88 -20.87 29.35 2.89
CA GLU A 88 -21.46 30.66 2.57
C GLU A 88 -22.46 30.50 1.43
#